data_AF-A0A7W7S2Q2-F1
#
_entry.id   AF-A0A7W7S2Q2-F1
#
_cell.length_a   1.000
_cell.length_b   1.000
_cell.length_c   1.000
_cell.angle_alpha   90.00
_cell.angle_beta   90.00
_cell.angle_gamma   90.00
#
_symmetry.space_group_name_H-M   'P 1'
#
loop_
_entity.id
_entity.type
_entity.pdbx_description
1 polymer ?
#
loop_
_entity_poly.entity_id
_entity_poly.type
_entity_poly.pdbx_seq_one_letter_code
_entity_poly.pdbx_strand_id
1 'polypeptide(L)'
;MGSAVVLEEKWPVLGRHEKAAEWLRIWADLGRAPRTIDAYARGLAEYLLVCERDGIDPVAANRLHVAAFVKELSTRPSRRGANVVALDSGAGLANATLQQRLVSVRLFYDYLRRRDCGSPTRSAVAATHPAGISADTSEGWYPG
;
A
#
# COMPACT_ATOMS: atom_id res chain seq x y z
N MET A 1 20.81 -8.68 -11.89
CA MET A 1 19.66 -9.62 -11.90
C MET A 1 19.56 -10.48 -10.64
N GLY A 2 20.65 -10.91 -10.00
CA GLY A 2 20.59 -11.81 -8.83
C GLY A 2 19.88 -11.29 -7.57
N SER A 3 19.90 -9.98 -7.27
CA SER A 3 19.32 -9.47 -6.02
C SER A 3 17.78 -9.45 -5.99
N ALA A 4 17.11 -9.40 -7.14
CA ALA A 4 15.64 -9.37 -7.19
C ALA A 4 15.04 -10.75 -6.90
N VAL A 5 15.62 -11.78 -7.54
CA VAL A 5 15.20 -13.18 -7.37
C VAL A 5 15.31 -13.61 -5.90
N VAL A 6 16.40 -13.25 -5.22
CA VAL A 6 16.61 -13.57 -3.80
C VAL A 6 15.57 -12.89 -2.87
N LEU A 7 15.12 -11.68 -3.22
CA LEU A 7 14.10 -10.98 -2.42
C LEU A 7 12.71 -11.56 -2.64
N GLU A 8 12.36 -11.95 -3.86
CA GLU A 8 11.08 -12.56 -4.21
C GLU A 8 10.97 -13.99 -3.66
N GLU A 9 12.05 -14.75 -3.65
CA GLU A 9 12.12 -16.07 -2.99
C GLU A 9 11.86 -15.95 -1.48
N LYS A 10 12.48 -14.96 -0.83
CA LYS A 10 12.31 -14.71 0.61
C LYS A 10 10.96 -14.11 0.96
N TRP A 11 10.40 -13.31 0.05
CA TRP A 11 9.12 -12.61 0.24
C TRP A 11 8.24 -12.78 -1.02
N PRO A 12 7.53 -13.91 -1.18
CA PRO A 12 6.79 -14.23 -2.41
C PRO A 12 5.74 -13.19 -2.83
N VAL A 13 5.22 -12.40 -1.88
CA VAL A 13 4.30 -11.30 -2.17
C VAL A 13 4.95 -10.23 -3.05
N LEU A 14 6.26 -9.99 -2.94
CA LEU A 14 6.95 -9.01 -3.78
C LEU A 14 6.89 -9.40 -5.27
N GLY A 15 6.95 -10.70 -5.59
CA GLY A 15 6.86 -11.19 -6.97
C GLY A 15 5.48 -11.00 -7.60
N ARG A 16 4.43 -10.72 -6.81
CA ARG A 16 3.09 -10.37 -7.30
C ARG A 16 2.88 -8.87 -7.49
N HIS A 17 3.79 -8.05 -6.98
CA HIS A 17 3.70 -6.59 -6.97
C HIS A 17 4.95 -5.99 -7.61
N GLU A 18 4.96 -5.91 -8.94
CA GLU A 18 6.14 -5.51 -9.73
C GLU A 18 6.76 -4.18 -9.27
N LYS A 19 5.94 -3.18 -8.94
CA LYS A 19 6.42 -1.86 -8.47
C LYS A 19 7.15 -1.93 -7.13
N ALA A 20 6.72 -2.82 -6.25
CA ALA A 20 7.36 -3.05 -4.95
C ALA A 20 8.72 -3.74 -5.12
N ALA A 21 8.78 -4.78 -5.95
CA ALA A 21 10.02 -5.48 -6.28
C ALA A 21 11.03 -4.55 -6.98
N GLU A 22 10.55 -3.73 -7.93
CA GLU A 22 11.37 -2.74 -8.62
C GLU A 22 11.96 -1.70 -7.67
N TRP A 23 11.14 -1.16 -6.77
CA TRP A 23 11.60 -0.18 -5.78
C TRP A 23 12.72 -0.74 -4.89
N LEU A 24 12.55 -1.97 -4.36
CA LEU A 24 13.57 -2.61 -3.51
C LEU A 24 14.87 -2.89 -4.27
N ARG A 25 14.77 -3.27 -5.54
CA ARG A 25 15.93 -3.46 -6.41
C ARG A 25 16.69 -2.16 -6.63
N ILE A 26 16.01 -1.05 -6.89
CA ILE A 26 16.67 0.27 -7.01
C ILE A 26 17.47 0.58 -5.74
N TRP A 27 16.91 0.38 -4.56
CA TRP A 27 17.64 0.62 -3.31
C TRP A 27 18.81 -0.33 -3.10
N ALA A 28 18.68 -1.60 -3.49
CA ALA A 28 19.77 -2.57 -3.44
C ALA A 28 20.91 -2.17 -4.40
N ASP A 29 20.57 -1.78 -5.63
CA ASP A 29 21.52 -1.36 -6.66
C ASP A 29 22.22 -0.03 -6.30
N LEU A 30 21.56 0.85 -5.54
CA LEU A 30 22.16 2.05 -4.94
C LEU A 30 23.12 1.74 -3.78
N GLY A 31 23.38 0.47 -3.49
CA GLY A 31 24.34 0.04 -2.49
C GLY A 31 23.85 0.17 -1.05
N ARG A 32 22.52 0.17 -0.81
CA ARG A 32 22.04 0.14 0.58
C ARG A 32 22.41 -1.17 1.26
N ALA A 33 22.73 -1.06 2.56
CA ALA A 33 23.09 -2.20 3.38
C ALA A 33 22.01 -3.30 3.29
N PRO A 34 22.38 -4.58 3.09
CA PRO A 34 21.43 -5.67 2.93
C PRO A 34 20.40 -5.76 4.07
N ARG A 35 20.83 -5.45 5.30
CA ARG A 35 19.96 -5.43 6.48
C ARG A 35 18.86 -4.37 6.40
N THR A 36 19.14 -3.23 5.76
CA THR A 36 18.16 -2.18 5.53
C THR A 36 17.17 -2.60 4.44
N ILE A 37 17.66 -3.22 3.36
CA ILE A 37 16.80 -3.80 2.31
C ILE A 37 15.85 -4.85 2.90
N ASP A 38 16.36 -5.73 3.75
CA ASP A 38 15.56 -6.73 4.47
C ASP A 38 14.51 -6.10 5.39
N ALA A 39 14.83 -4.97 6.04
CA ALA A 39 13.87 -4.24 6.85
C ALA A 39 12.74 -3.65 5.99
N TYR A 40 13.09 -3.06 4.85
CA TYR A 40 12.15 -2.50 3.89
C TYR A 40 11.26 -3.56 3.25
N ALA A 41 11.86 -4.65 2.77
CA ALA A 41 11.15 -5.77 2.19
C ALA A 41 10.11 -6.35 3.15
N ARG A 42 10.46 -6.53 4.42
CA ARG A 42 9.53 -7.05 5.43
C ARG A 42 8.37 -6.10 5.71
N GLY A 43 8.65 -4.80 5.84
CA GLY A 43 7.59 -3.81 6.06
C GLY A 43 6.63 -3.70 4.89
N LEU A 44 7.17 -3.73 3.68
CA LEU A 44 6.37 -3.67 2.47
C LEU A 44 5.61 -4.97 2.22
N ALA A 45 6.21 -6.14 2.45
CA ALA A 45 5.55 -7.43 2.30
C ALA A 45 4.34 -7.57 3.26
N GLU A 46 4.49 -7.18 4.53
CA GLU A 46 3.38 -7.18 5.49
C GLU A 46 2.24 -6.25 5.03
N TYR A 47 2.56 -5.09 4.47
CA TYR A 47 1.57 -4.16 3.92
C TYR A 47 0.86 -4.72 2.68
N LEU A 48 1.59 -5.29 1.73
CA LEU A 48 1.03 -5.86 0.51
C LEU A 48 0.09 -7.03 0.80
N LEU A 49 0.40 -7.87 1.79
CA LEU A 49 -0.49 -8.95 2.22
C LEU A 49 -1.81 -8.44 2.79
N VAL A 50 -1.79 -7.28 3.46
CA VAL A 50 -3.01 -6.60 3.94
C VAL A 50 -3.82 -6.07 2.77
N CYS A 51 -3.15 -5.44 1.80
CA CYS A 51 -3.80 -4.99 0.57
C CYS A 51 -4.45 -6.15 -0.19
N GLU A 52 -3.76 -7.28 -0.37
CA GLU A 52 -4.32 -8.47 -1.01
C GLU A 52 -5.54 -9.03 -0.28
N ARG A 53 -5.46 -9.13 1.05
CA ARG A 53 -6.58 -9.61 1.87
C ARG A 53 -7.81 -8.72 1.73
N ASP A 54 -7.61 -7.41 1.66
CA ASP A 54 -8.68 -6.42 1.64
C ASP A 54 -9.11 -6.03 0.21
N GLY A 55 -8.53 -6.65 -0.82
CA GLY A 55 -8.84 -6.38 -2.23
C GLY A 55 -8.41 -4.99 -2.71
N ILE A 56 -7.42 -4.40 -2.04
CA ILE A 56 -6.93 -3.04 -2.30
C ILE A 56 -5.76 -3.11 -3.27
N ASP A 57 -5.81 -2.33 -4.36
CA ASP A 57 -4.62 -2.07 -5.18
C ASP A 57 -3.63 -1.21 -4.36
N PRO A 58 -2.42 -1.72 -4.05
CA PRO A 58 -1.44 -0.99 -3.24
C PRO A 58 -0.89 0.26 -3.94
N VAL A 59 -0.99 0.35 -5.27
CA VAL A 59 -0.58 1.53 -6.05
C VAL A 59 -1.64 2.64 -5.95
N ALA A 60 -2.93 2.28 -5.98
CA ALA A 60 -4.05 3.21 -5.83
C ALA A 60 -4.44 3.47 -4.36
N ALA A 61 -3.79 2.81 -3.40
CA ALA A 61 -4.18 2.88 -2.00
C ALA A 61 -4.00 4.29 -1.41
N ASN A 62 -5.03 4.73 -0.68
CA ASN A 62 -5.07 6.06 -0.08
C ASN A 62 -4.63 6.02 1.41
N ARG A 63 -4.58 7.19 2.05
CA ARG A 63 -4.17 7.35 3.45
C ARG A 63 -5.00 6.52 4.44
N LEU A 64 -6.26 6.19 4.10
CA LEU A 64 -7.13 5.37 4.94
C LEU A 64 -6.63 3.92 5.00
N HIS A 65 -6.09 3.38 3.90
CA HIS A 65 -5.53 2.03 3.88
C HIS A 65 -4.25 1.94 4.72
N VAL A 66 -3.43 3.00 4.73
CA VAL A 66 -2.25 3.10 5.61
C VAL A 66 -2.69 3.17 7.08
N ALA A 67 -3.75 3.93 7.40
CA ALA A 67 -4.29 3.99 8.75
C ALA A 67 -4.85 2.64 9.22
N ALA A 68 -5.53 1.90 8.33
CA ALA A 68 -6.00 0.54 8.60
C ALA A 68 -4.84 -0.41 8.89
N PHE A 69 -3.75 -0.33 8.11
CA PHE A 69 -2.53 -1.09 8.36
C PHE A 69 -1.88 -0.74 9.71
N VAL A 70 -1.78 0.54 10.07
CA VAL A 70 -1.25 0.97 11.39
C VAL A 70 -2.10 0.39 12.51
N LYS A 71 -3.44 0.52 12.40
CA LYS A 71 -4.38 -0.02 13.39
C LYS A 71 -4.14 -1.51 13.57
N GLU A 72 -4.04 -2.24 12.47
CA GLU A 72 -3.79 -3.67 12.49
C GLU A 72 -2.48 -4.06 13.16
N LEU A 73 -1.37 -3.37 12.85
CA LEU A 73 -0.08 -3.64 13.49
C LEU A 73 -0.09 -3.34 15.01
N SER A 74 -0.92 -2.38 15.42
CA SER A 74 -1.10 -2.01 16.83
C SER A 74 -2.06 -2.93 17.58
N THR A 75 -2.98 -3.61 16.90
CA THR A 75 -3.99 -4.48 17.55
C THR A 75 -3.68 -5.96 17.44
N ARG A 76 -2.79 -6.37 16.52
CA ARG A 76 -2.44 -7.78 16.35
C ARG A 76 -1.63 -8.31 17.54
N PRO A 77 -1.97 -9.48 18.10
CA PRO A 77 -1.07 -10.20 19.00
C PRO A 77 0.26 -10.45 18.27
N SER A 78 1.39 -10.13 18.89
CA SER A 78 2.71 -10.30 18.29
C SER A 78 2.89 -11.76 17.81
N ARG A 79 3.13 -11.97 16.51
CA ARG A 79 3.44 -13.29 15.94
C ARG A 79 4.85 -13.78 16.28
N ARG A 80 5.65 -13.01 17.03
CA ARG A 80 6.97 -13.42 17.48
C ARG A 80 6.77 -14.24 18.76
N GLY A 81 6.74 -15.56 18.61
CA GLY A 81 6.30 -16.52 19.61
C GLY A 81 6.91 -16.31 21.00
N ALA A 82 6.06 -16.48 22.02
CA ALA A 82 6.26 -16.91 23.42
C ALA A 82 7.52 -16.52 24.23
N ASN A 83 8.53 -15.86 23.68
CA ASN A 83 9.86 -15.74 24.28
C ASN A 83 10.48 -14.34 24.20
N VAL A 84 9.69 -13.33 23.81
CA VAL A 84 10.03 -11.94 24.05
C VAL A 84 8.92 -11.37 24.91
N VAL A 85 9.23 -11.25 26.20
CA VAL A 85 8.40 -10.53 27.18
C VAL A 85 8.11 -9.17 26.59
N ALA A 86 6.86 -8.96 26.19
CA ALA A 86 6.33 -7.62 25.99
C ALA A 86 6.48 -6.94 27.35
N LEU A 87 7.49 -6.08 27.49
CA LEU A 87 7.52 -5.14 28.60
C LEU A 87 6.30 -4.23 28.38
N ASP A 88 5.24 -4.59 29.10
CA ASP A 88 4.11 -3.79 29.49
C ASP A 88 3.28 -3.18 28.36
N SER A 89 2.44 -4.00 27.72
CA SER A 89 1.03 -3.71 27.40
C SER A 89 0.54 -4.73 26.38
N GLY A 90 -0.55 -5.44 26.70
CA GLY A 90 -1.14 -6.42 25.80
C GLY A 90 -1.50 -5.84 24.43
N ALA A 91 -1.19 -6.64 23.39
CA ALA A 91 -1.46 -6.45 21.97
C ALA A 91 -0.64 -5.36 21.24
N GLY A 92 -0.07 -5.73 20.09
CA GLY A 92 0.63 -4.82 19.17
C GLY A 92 2.16 -4.93 19.17
N LEU A 93 2.77 -4.37 18.12
CA LEU A 93 4.22 -4.17 18.02
C LEU A 93 4.67 -2.96 18.85
N ALA A 94 5.87 -3.03 19.42
CA ALA A 94 6.51 -1.86 20.05
C ALA A 94 6.61 -0.69 19.05
N ASN A 95 6.43 0.55 19.53
CA ASN A 95 6.39 1.74 18.68
C ASN A 95 7.60 1.86 17.74
N ALA A 96 8.82 1.57 18.22
CA ALA A 96 10.02 1.59 17.37
C ALA A 96 9.94 0.61 16.18
N THR A 97 9.31 -0.56 16.38
CA THR A 97 9.12 -1.55 15.31
C THR A 97 8.00 -1.12 14.36
N LEU A 98 6.92 -0.51 14.87
CA LEU A 98 5.88 0.10 14.04
C LEU A 98 6.48 1.18 13.13
N GLN A 99 7.26 2.11 13.69
CA GLN A 99 7.91 3.17 12.91
C GLN A 99 8.82 2.58 11.83
N GLN A 100 9.61 1.54 12.14
CA GLN A 100 10.46 0.88 11.15
C GLN A 100 9.64 0.27 9.99
N ARG A 101 8.46 -0.30 10.28
CA ARG A 101 7.54 -0.80 9.25
C ARG A 101 7.00 0.33 8.39
N LEU A 102 6.53 1.41 9.02
CA LEU A 102 5.92 2.54 8.34
C LEU A 102 6.90 3.33 7.48
N VAL A 103 8.18 3.41 7.87
CA VAL A 103 9.22 4.01 7.02
C VAL A 103 9.28 3.33 5.66
N SER A 104 9.12 2.01 5.61
CA SER A 104 9.16 1.23 4.37
C SER A 104 8.00 1.60 3.44
N VAL A 105 6.78 1.64 3.99
CA VAL A 105 5.55 2.01 3.27
C VAL A 105 5.62 3.46 2.79
N ARG A 106 6.12 4.37 3.63
CA ARG A 106 6.28 5.78 3.28
C ARG A 106 7.22 5.97 2.10
N LEU A 107 8.41 5.37 2.15
CA LEU A 107 9.40 5.50 1.09
C LEU A 107 8.94 4.85 -0.23
N PHE A 108 8.11 3.81 -0.15
CA PHE A 108 7.46 3.21 -1.32
C PHE A 108 6.49 4.18 -2.00
N TYR A 109 5.60 4.84 -1.24
CA TYR A 109 4.71 5.87 -1.81
C TYR A 109 5.47 7.10 -2.33
N ASP A 110 6.56 7.47 -1.67
CA ASP A 110 7.42 8.55 -2.15
C ASP A 110 8.06 8.20 -3.51
N TYR A 111 8.35 6.92 -3.74
CA TYR A 111 8.81 6.40 -5.03
C TYR A 111 7.70 6.39 -6.09
N LEU A 112 6.49 5.89 -5.78
CA LEU A 112 5.37 5.88 -6.71
C LEU A 112 5.08 7.29 -7.23
N ARG A 113 4.91 8.25 -6.31
CA ARG A 113 4.68 9.66 -6.64
C ARG A 113 5.81 10.29 -7.47
N ARG A 114 7.06 9.87 -7.27
CA ARG A 114 8.19 10.36 -8.08
C ARG A 114 8.19 9.75 -9.48
N ARG A 115 7.66 8.54 -9.66
CA ARG A 115 7.60 7.87 -10.96
C ARG A 115 6.40 8.26 -11.80
N ASP A 116 5.34 8.73 -11.18
CA ASP A 116 4.16 9.24 -11.88
C ASP A 116 4.46 10.52 -12.69
N CYS A 117 5.64 11.13 -12.54
CA CYS A 117 6.07 12.31 -13.30
C CYS A 117 6.41 12.03 -14.80
N GLY A 118 5.92 10.91 -15.37
CA GLY A 118 6.28 10.45 -16.72
C GLY A 118 5.13 9.89 -17.57
N SER A 119 3.87 9.93 -17.16
CA SER A 119 2.74 9.51 -18.02
C SER A 119 1.75 10.66 -18.26
N PRO A 120 1.75 11.29 -19.44
CA PRO A 120 0.59 12.01 -19.92
C PRO A 120 -0.35 10.99 -20.58
N THR A 121 -1.18 10.32 -19.78
CA THR A 121 -2.43 9.75 -20.30
C THR A 121 -3.58 10.25 -19.45
N ARG A 122 -4.01 11.46 -19.83
CA ARG A 122 -5.38 11.91 -19.73
C ARG A 122 -6.26 11.01 -20.63
N SER A 123 -7.53 10.88 -20.24
CA SER A 123 -8.67 10.19 -20.90
C SER A 123 -8.88 8.73 -20.56
N ALA A 124 -10.10 8.26 -20.27
CA ALA A 124 -11.40 8.92 -20.07
C ALA A 124 -12.41 7.84 -19.60
N VAL A 125 -13.57 8.28 -19.11
CA VAL A 125 -14.82 7.50 -19.00
C VAL A 125 -14.87 6.44 -17.89
N ALA A 126 -15.35 6.87 -16.72
CA ALA A 126 -16.34 6.13 -15.94
C ALA A 126 -17.21 7.10 -15.13
N ALA A 127 -17.61 8.22 -15.76
CA ALA A 127 -18.85 8.88 -15.41
C ALA A 127 -19.92 8.32 -16.35
N THR A 128 -20.37 7.12 -16.07
CA THR A 128 -21.61 6.57 -16.64
C THR A 128 -22.45 6.13 -15.46
N HIS A 129 -23.15 7.10 -14.87
CA HIS A 129 -24.40 6.80 -14.20
C HIS A 129 -25.44 6.52 -15.29
N PRO A 130 -26.13 5.36 -15.27
CA PRO A 130 -27.36 5.17 -16.02
C PRO A 130 -28.53 5.52 -15.10
N ALA A 131 -29.29 6.55 -15.44
CA ALA A 131 -30.65 6.71 -14.94
C ALA A 131 -31.44 7.52 -15.95
N GLY A 132 -32.20 6.81 -16.78
CA GLY A 132 -33.34 7.39 -17.47
C GLY A 132 -34.50 7.63 -16.50
N ILE A 133 -35.61 8.14 -17.08
CA ILE A 133 -36.91 8.46 -16.46
C ILE A 133 -36.93 9.89 -15.91
N SER A 134 -37.81 10.81 -16.30
CA SER A 134 -39.03 10.72 -17.10
C SER A 134 -39.30 12.05 -17.79
N ALA A 135 -40.08 11.97 -18.87
CA ALA A 135 -40.84 13.09 -19.38
C ALA A 135 -41.72 13.70 -18.29
N ASP A 136 -41.71 15.02 -18.17
CA ASP A 136 -42.83 15.80 -17.67
C ASP A 136 -43.04 16.96 -18.66
N THR A 137 -44.06 16.79 -19.49
CA THR A 137 -44.61 17.85 -20.34
C THR A 137 -45.95 18.20 -19.74
N SER A 138 -45.92 19.13 -18.80
CA SER A 138 -47.04 19.87 -18.24
C SER A 138 -46.34 20.99 -17.43
N GLU A 139 -46.70 22.26 -17.34
CA GLU A 139 -47.85 23.06 -17.70
C GLU A 139 -47.40 24.49 -17.27
N GLY A 140 -47.60 25.54 -18.07
CA GLY A 140 -47.09 26.85 -17.64
C GLY A 140 -47.13 27.97 -18.66
N TRP A 141 -48.24 28.06 -19.39
CA TRP A 141 -48.68 29.29 -20.05
C TRP A 141 -48.93 30.37 -18.99
N TYR A 142 -48.46 31.61 -19.16
CA TYR A 142 -49.03 32.91 -18.67
C TYR A 142 -47.98 34.05 -18.82
N PRO A 143 -48.37 35.33 -18.96
CA PRO A 143 -49.20 35.90 -20.02
C PRO A 143 -48.53 37.14 -20.67
N GLY A 144 -49.05 37.54 -21.83
CA GLY A 144 -48.82 38.83 -22.48
C GLY A 144 -49.88 39.06 -23.54
#